data_AF-D8U6U0-F1
#
_entry.id   AF-D8U6U0-F1
#
_cell.length_a   1.000
_cell.length_b   1.000
_cell.length_c   1.000
_cell.angle_alpha   90.00
_cell.angle_beta   90.00
_cell.angle_gamma   90.00
#
_symmetry.space_group_name_H-M   'P 1'
#
loop_
_entity.id
_entity.type
_entity.pdbx_description
1 polymer ?
#
loop_
_entity_poly.entity_id
_entity_poly.type
_entity_poly.pdbx_seq_one_letter_code
_entity_poly.pdbx_strand_id
1 'polypeptide(L)'
;MQKLDAEGRIDFDSATPNQFLHIDYVWTKGPGRMFGVLVCKRAHGSWEGADDGEGTSAFVVLKAFSGQMTNYWHVPGWVGPIATVINATPLYQDYRALTEAHSARLASLDAALQQHNDHNRHNRHNYQQPRQRRQERDQRNLRRRERQSPGGIRQGSQNTTRNSHRGTNSGVEPEAEAEAFLLRQRQLLRARRRALSLELLGRIQNSYSLRNFAGDCCAPKLIWAAVQEGLTPVGLVEFWYGSPPNTATSQGTTRARHDSGTEAAASTRVHGEMYGMCDKCEVILGSMLCGFTTSDVAPPPPPPSSSSSSSSSSS
;
A
#
# COMPACT_ATOMS: atom_id res chain seq x y z
N MET A 1 -20.33 3.54 10.56
CA MET A 1 -20.02 2.28 9.84
C MET A 1 -21.19 1.85 9.00
N GLN A 2 -22.36 1.54 9.58
CA GLN A 2 -23.57 1.14 8.83
C GLN A 2 -23.89 2.00 7.59
N LYS A 3 -23.75 3.34 7.66
CA LYS A 3 -23.95 4.20 6.49
C LYS A 3 -22.94 3.95 5.36
N LEU A 4 -21.67 3.68 5.68
CA LEU A 4 -20.66 3.29 4.68
C LEU A 4 -20.98 1.93 4.05
N ASP A 5 -21.43 0.97 4.87
CA ASP A 5 -21.79 -0.38 4.40
C ASP A 5 -23.02 -0.33 3.48
N ALA A 6 -24.06 0.42 3.88
CA ALA A 6 -25.30 0.53 3.13
C ALA A 6 -25.13 1.27 1.80
N GLU A 7 -24.34 2.34 1.80
CA GLU A 7 -24.18 3.20 0.62
C GLU A 7 -23.06 2.71 -0.31
N GLY A 8 -22.16 1.86 0.18
CA GLY A 8 -21.01 1.34 -0.57
C GLY A 8 -19.99 2.41 -1.00
N ARG A 9 -20.12 3.66 -0.53
CA ARG A 9 -19.37 4.82 -0.98
C ARG A 9 -19.04 5.75 0.18
N ILE A 10 -18.00 6.57 0.05
CA ILE A 10 -17.61 7.52 1.09
C ILE A 10 -18.29 8.90 0.94
N ASP A 11 -18.62 9.32 -0.27
CA ASP A 11 -19.29 10.59 -0.58
C ASP A 11 -20.81 10.47 -0.53
N PHE A 12 -21.33 9.71 0.43
CA PHE A 12 -22.76 9.43 0.60
C PHE A 12 -23.62 10.67 0.93
N ASP A 13 -23.01 11.81 1.26
CA ASP A 13 -23.72 13.09 1.48
C ASP A 13 -23.70 13.98 0.21
N SER A 14 -23.01 13.56 -0.85
CA SER A 14 -22.91 14.33 -2.10
C SER A 14 -24.14 14.12 -2.97
N ALA A 15 -24.78 15.22 -3.41
CA ALA A 15 -25.86 15.18 -4.39
C ALA A 15 -25.41 14.66 -5.77
N THR A 16 -24.12 14.81 -6.08
CA THR A 16 -23.49 14.29 -7.31
C THR A 16 -22.42 13.26 -6.94
N PRO A 17 -22.81 11.98 -6.83
CA PRO A 17 -21.92 10.84 -6.74
C PRO A 17 -20.67 10.85 -7.63
N ASN A 18 -19.48 10.71 -7.05
CA ASN A 18 -18.28 10.37 -7.79
C ASN A 18 -18.08 8.84 -7.83
N GLN A 19 -18.01 8.26 -9.02
CA GLN A 19 -17.81 6.82 -9.24
C GLN A 19 -16.50 6.26 -8.65
N PHE A 20 -15.50 7.11 -8.42
CA PHE A 20 -14.20 6.70 -7.87
C PHE A 20 -14.18 6.63 -6.33
N LEU A 21 -15.24 7.07 -5.67
CA LEU A 21 -15.34 7.12 -4.20
C LEU A 21 -16.09 5.92 -3.60
N HIS A 22 -16.11 4.80 -4.32
CA HIS A 22 -16.61 3.52 -3.82
C HIS A 22 -15.68 2.95 -2.73
N ILE A 23 -16.28 2.34 -1.70
CA ILE A 23 -15.57 1.89 -0.49
C ILE A 23 -14.81 0.58 -0.70
N ASP A 24 -15.10 -0.17 -1.77
CA ASP A 24 -14.39 -1.42 -2.14
C ASP A 24 -12.87 -1.26 -2.19
N TYR A 25 -12.38 -0.05 -2.44
CA TYR A 25 -10.96 0.22 -2.43
C TYR A 25 -10.27 -0.27 -1.15
N VAL A 26 -10.88 -0.07 0.03
CA VAL A 26 -10.30 -0.46 1.32
C VAL A 26 -10.33 -1.97 1.60
N TRP A 27 -11.02 -2.72 0.74
CA TRP A 27 -11.14 -4.16 0.81
C TRP A 27 -10.29 -4.88 -0.23
N THR A 28 -10.17 -4.30 -1.43
CA THR A 28 -9.70 -4.98 -2.65
C THR A 28 -8.36 -4.48 -3.19
N LYS A 29 -8.02 -3.19 -2.99
CA LYS A 29 -6.89 -2.54 -3.67
C LYS A 29 -5.94 -1.85 -2.70
N GLY A 30 -6.48 -1.16 -1.70
CA GLY A 30 -5.73 -0.48 -0.65
C GLY A 30 -5.98 -1.12 0.71
N PRO A 31 -5.12 -0.87 1.71
CA PRO A 31 -5.40 -1.26 3.08
C PRO A 31 -6.65 -0.55 3.59
N GLY A 32 -7.23 -1.07 4.67
CA GLY A 32 -8.19 -0.34 5.47
C GLY A 32 -7.68 1.05 5.90
N ARG A 33 -8.60 1.89 6.36
CA ARG A 33 -8.31 3.26 6.81
C ARG A 33 -8.84 3.46 8.21
N MET A 34 -8.16 4.33 8.97
CA MET A 34 -8.76 4.90 10.17
C MET A 34 -9.85 5.88 9.74
N PHE A 35 -10.98 5.84 10.44
CA PHE A 35 -12.06 6.80 10.36
C PHE A 35 -12.24 7.41 11.74
N GLY A 36 -12.47 8.72 11.79
CA GLY A 36 -12.75 9.45 13.02
C GLY A 36 -14.09 10.17 12.94
N VAL A 37 -14.78 10.20 14.05
CA VAL A 37 -16.03 10.94 14.23
C VAL A 37 -15.89 11.79 15.48
N LEU A 38 -16.11 13.10 15.33
CA LEU A 38 -16.12 14.05 16.43
C LEU A 38 -17.52 14.65 16.57
N VAL A 39 -18.10 14.49 17.75
CA VAL A 39 -19.33 15.17 18.14
C VAL A 39 -18.95 16.49 18.81
N CYS A 40 -19.52 17.58 18.34
CA CYS A 40 -19.33 18.92 18.88
C CYS A 40 -20.67 19.54 19.30
N LYS A 41 -20.63 20.50 20.21
CA LYS A 41 -21.74 21.43 20.48
C LYS A 41 -21.51 22.73 19.74
N ARG A 42 -22.59 23.34 19.26
CA ARG A 42 -22.57 24.75 18.86
C ARG A 42 -22.45 25.61 20.12
N ALA A 43 -21.68 26.69 20.06
CA ALA A 43 -21.66 27.67 21.16
C ALA A 43 -23.07 28.22 21.36
N HIS A 44 -23.57 28.18 22.60
CA HIS A 44 -24.78 28.92 22.97
C HIS A 44 -24.41 30.41 22.91
N GLY A 45 -24.74 31.12 21.82
CA GLY A 45 -24.60 32.57 21.76
C GLY A 45 -24.08 33.20 20.47
N SER A 46 -24.24 32.61 19.29
CA SER A 46 -24.08 33.39 18.05
C SER A 46 -25.38 34.13 17.73
N TRP A 47 -25.46 35.37 18.22
CA TRP A 47 -26.43 36.43 17.91
C TRP A 47 -27.89 36.26 18.40
N GLU A 48 -28.28 37.13 19.34
CA GLU A 48 -29.68 37.52 19.56
C GLU A 48 -30.28 37.95 18.21
N GLY A 49 -31.30 37.23 17.71
CA GLY A 49 -32.10 37.67 16.57
C GLY A 49 -32.21 36.71 15.37
N ALA A 50 -31.74 35.47 15.47
CA ALA A 50 -32.14 34.43 14.51
C ALA A 50 -33.35 33.69 15.09
N ASP A 51 -34.53 33.94 14.51
CA ASP A 51 -35.76 33.20 14.76
C ASP A 51 -35.43 31.69 14.77
N ASP A 52 -35.67 31.05 15.92
CA ASP A 52 -35.46 29.62 16.15
C ASP A 52 -36.53 28.82 15.38
N GLY A 53 -36.43 28.86 14.05
CA GLY A 53 -37.16 27.99 13.15
C GLY A 53 -36.71 26.55 13.37
N GLU A 54 -37.51 25.83 14.15
CA GLU A 54 -37.73 24.38 14.11
C GLU A 54 -36.48 23.50 13.82
N GLY A 55 -35.83 23.03 14.89
CA GLY A 55 -35.15 21.73 14.87
C GLY A 55 -33.64 21.70 14.59
N THR A 56 -32.92 22.83 14.68
CA THR A 56 -31.45 22.78 14.57
C THR A 56 -30.86 22.08 15.80
N SER A 57 -30.46 20.82 15.64
CA SER A 57 -29.82 20.01 16.69
C SER A 57 -28.65 20.77 17.34
N ALA A 58 -28.61 20.79 18.67
CA ALA A 58 -27.53 21.41 19.46
C ALA A 58 -26.14 20.81 19.16
N PHE A 59 -26.11 19.62 18.54
CA PHE A 59 -24.90 18.89 18.20
C PHE A 59 -24.59 18.90 16.71
N VAL A 60 -23.30 18.97 16.39
CA VAL A 60 -22.73 18.84 15.05
C VAL A 60 -21.81 17.61 15.04
N VAL A 61 -21.83 16.86 13.95
CA VAL A 61 -20.95 15.70 13.77
C VAL A 61 -19.97 15.99 12.64
N LEU A 62 -18.70 16.02 12.98
CA LEU A 62 -17.59 16.10 12.03
C LEU A 62 -17.05 14.69 11.78
N LYS A 63 -16.62 14.43 10.54
CA LYS A 63 -16.11 13.12 10.11
C LYS A 63 -14.81 13.30 9.34
N ALA A 64 -13.83 12.42 9.56
CA ALA A 64 -12.56 12.41 8.83
C ALA A 64 -12.10 10.96 8.58
N PHE A 65 -11.24 10.75 7.59
CA PHE A 65 -10.58 9.46 7.34
C PHE A 65 -9.08 9.67 7.15
N SER A 66 -8.23 8.74 7.56
CA SER A 66 -6.77 8.87 7.38
C SER A 66 -6.34 8.59 5.94
N GLY A 67 -5.36 9.31 5.42
CA GLY A 67 -4.78 9.08 4.12
C GLY A 67 -5.64 9.58 2.98
N GLN A 68 -5.43 8.96 1.82
CA GLN A 68 -6.27 9.14 0.64
C GLN A 68 -7.29 8.01 0.54
N MET A 69 -8.48 8.35 0.04
CA MET A 69 -9.46 7.40 -0.46
C MET A 69 -9.42 7.41 -1.99
N THR A 70 -9.03 6.31 -2.62
CA THR A 70 -8.89 6.22 -4.09
C THR A 70 -8.14 7.40 -4.72
N ASN A 71 -7.04 7.84 -4.10
CA ASN A 71 -6.23 9.01 -4.47
C ASN A 71 -6.84 10.40 -4.20
N TYR A 72 -8.02 10.49 -3.59
CA TYR A 72 -8.63 11.74 -3.15
C TYR A 72 -8.28 12.02 -1.68
N TRP A 73 -7.75 13.21 -1.42
CA TRP A 73 -7.54 13.74 -0.06
C TRP A 73 -8.79 14.43 0.50
N HIS A 74 -9.64 14.95 -0.39
CA HIS A 74 -10.84 15.69 -0.05
C HIS A 74 -12.05 14.96 -0.60
N VAL A 75 -13.03 14.73 0.26
CA VAL A 75 -14.33 14.15 -0.08
C VAL A 75 -15.41 15.06 0.51
N PRO A 76 -16.42 15.49 -0.26
CA PRO A 76 -17.52 16.31 0.27
C PRO A 76 -18.17 15.66 1.50
N GLY A 77 -18.45 16.45 2.53
CA GLY A 77 -18.99 15.97 3.82
C GLY A 77 -17.96 15.37 4.78
N TRP A 78 -16.66 15.44 4.44
CA TRP A 78 -15.55 15.00 5.29
C TRP A 78 -14.55 16.14 5.49
N VAL A 79 -13.96 16.20 6.69
CA VAL A 79 -12.90 17.13 7.02
C VAL A 79 -11.61 16.72 6.31
N GLY A 80 -11.03 17.66 5.57
CA GLY A 80 -9.80 17.49 4.80
C GLY A 80 -8.52 17.56 5.65
N PRO A 81 -7.35 17.25 5.04
CA PRO A 81 -6.03 17.37 5.69
C PRO A 81 -5.73 18.78 6.19
N ILE A 82 -5.08 18.84 7.36
CA ILE A 82 -4.49 20.08 7.90
C ILE A 82 -3.15 20.29 7.21
N ALA A 83 -3.01 21.45 6.58
CA ALA A 83 -1.96 21.80 5.63
C ALA A 83 -2.05 21.06 4.28
N THR A 84 -1.58 21.73 3.23
CA THR A 84 -1.54 21.23 1.86
C THR A 84 -0.61 20.02 1.76
N VAL A 85 -1.13 18.84 2.09
CA VAL A 85 -0.58 17.56 1.68
C VAL A 85 -0.84 17.43 0.17
N ILE A 86 -0.03 18.12 -0.62
CA ILE A 86 -0.21 18.17 -2.07
C ILE A 86 0.77 17.21 -2.74
N ASN A 87 0.23 16.26 -3.50
CA ASN A 87 0.95 15.41 -4.45
C ASN A 87 1.58 16.21 -5.62
N ALA A 88 1.75 17.53 -5.44
CA ALA A 88 2.13 18.50 -6.45
C ALA A 88 3.60 18.96 -6.30
N THR A 89 4.32 18.52 -5.27
CA THR A 89 5.75 18.81 -5.18
C THR A 89 6.51 18.02 -6.26
N PRO A 90 7.46 18.64 -6.99
CA PRO A 90 8.24 17.95 -8.02
C PRO A 90 8.93 16.69 -7.50
N LEU A 91 9.45 16.72 -6.26
CA LEU A 91 10.03 15.56 -5.58
C LEU A 91 9.04 14.38 -5.46
N TYR A 92 7.78 14.64 -5.09
CA TYR A 92 6.76 13.59 -5.00
C TYR A 92 6.49 12.98 -6.37
N GLN A 93 6.40 13.83 -7.41
CA GLN A 93 6.13 13.39 -8.79
C GLN A 93 7.27 12.53 -9.35
N ASP A 94 8.53 12.94 -9.17
CA ASP A 94 9.71 12.20 -9.65
C ASP A 94 9.79 10.80 -9.02
N TYR A 95 9.63 10.71 -7.71
CA TYR A 95 9.68 9.43 -7.02
C TYR A 95 8.45 8.55 -7.28
N ARG A 96 7.27 9.15 -7.47
CA ARG A 96 6.09 8.41 -7.91
C ARG A 96 6.31 7.82 -9.30
N ALA A 97 6.85 8.61 -10.24
CA ALA A 97 7.20 8.14 -11.58
C ALA A 97 8.22 6.99 -11.53
N LEU A 98 9.25 7.10 -10.68
CA LEU A 98 10.22 6.01 -10.43
C LEU A 98 9.52 4.75 -9.89
N THR A 99 8.61 4.91 -8.93
CA THR A 99 7.86 3.79 -8.32
C THR A 99 6.95 3.11 -9.34
N GLU A 100 6.28 3.88 -10.19
CA GLU A 100 5.43 3.40 -11.27
C GLU A 100 6.26 2.68 -12.35
N ALA A 101 7.39 3.25 -12.76
CA ALA A 101 8.32 2.61 -13.70
C ALA A 101 8.86 1.26 -13.17
N HIS A 102 9.24 1.20 -11.89
CA HIS A 102 9.64 -0.06 -11.26
C HIS A 102 8.49 -1.07 -11.15
N SER A 103 7.26 -0.60 -10.93
CA SER A 103 6.07 -1.46 -10.90
C SER A 103 5.77 -2.04 -12.29
N ALA A 104 5.86 -1.23 -13.34
CA ALA A 104 5.71 -1.67 -14.72
C ALA A 104 6.77 -2.71 -15.12
N ARG A 105 8.04 -2.48 -14.74
CA ARG A 105 9.14 -3.43 -14.99
C ARG A 105 8.96 -4.76 -14.24
N LEU A 106 8.36 -4.74 -13.05
CA LEU A 106 8.02 -5.97 -12.34
C LEU A 106 6.89 -6.73 -13.03
N ALA A 107 5.87 -6.02 -13.51
CA ALA A 107 4.77 -6.64 -14.25
C ALA A 107 5.26 -7.32 -15.54
N SER A 108 6.17 -6.68 -16.29
CA SER A 108 6.73 -7.30 -17.50
C SER A 108 7.59 -8.52 -17.20
N LEU A 109 8.35 -8.52 -16.10
CA LEU A 109 9.11 -9.70 -15.64
C LEU A 109 8.21 -10.82 -15.15
N ASP A 110 7.17 -10.51 -14.37
CA ASP A 110 6.18 -11.51 -13.93
C ASP A 110 5.48 -12.15 -15.16
N ALA A 111 5.17 -11.36 -16.20
CA ALA A 111 4.61 -11.88 -17.46
C ALA A 111 5.60 -12.75 -18.24
N ALA A 112 6.87 -12.35 -18.35
CA ALA A 112 7.90 -13.14 -19.04
C ALA A 112 8.18 -14.48 -18.35
N LEU A 113 8.21 -14.49 -17.01
CA LEU A 113 8.32 -15.71 -16.21
C LEU A 113 7.12 -16.63 -16.43
N GLN A 114 5.92 -16.08 -16.48
CA GLN A 114 4.72 -16.87 -16.74
C GLN A 114 4.76 -17.51 -18.13
N GLN A 115 5.13 -16.75 -19.17
CA GLN A 115 5.30 -17.27 -20.53
C GLN A 115 6.35 -18.38 -20.60
N HIS A 116 7.49 -18.22 -19.92
CA HIS A 116 8.53 -19.24 -19.87
C HIS A 116 8.04 -20.53 -19.20
N ASN A 117 7.34 -20.41 -18.06
CA ASN A 117 6.79 -21.55 -17.35
C ASN A 117 5.73 -22.29 -18.16
N ASP A 118 4.87 -21.56 -18.87
CA ASP A 118 3.85 -22.13 -19.75
C ASP A 118 4.49 -22.86 -20.94
N HIS A 119 5.54 -22.29 -21.53
CA HIS A 119 6.33 -22.93 -22.60
C HIS A 119 6.97 -24.23 -22.11
N ASN A 120 7.64 -24.22 -20.95
CA ASN A 120 8.28 -25.41 -20.40
C ASN A 120 7.26 -26.49 -20.05
N ARG A 121 6.10 -26.09 -19.49
CA ARG A 121 4.99 -27.01 -19.20
C ARG A 121 4.45 -27.67 -20.46
N HIS A 122 4.26 -26.88 -21.53
CA HIS A 122 3.83 -27.38 -22.83
C HIS A 122 4.87 -28.35 -23.43
N ASN A 123 6.15 -27.98 -23.40
CA ASN A 123 7.22 -28.79 -23.95
C ASN A 123 7.35 -30.15 -23.22
N ARG A 124 7.26 -30.10 -21.88
CA ARG A 124 7.29 -31.30 -21.03
C ARG A 124 6.13 -32.24 -21.33
N HIS A 125 4.91 -31.71 -21.46
CA HIS A 125 3.72 -32.51 -21.70
C HIS A 125 3.66 -33.13 -23.10
N ASN A 126 4.04 -32.36 -24.14
CA ASN A 126 3.84 -32.76 -25.53
C ASN A 126 5.04 -33.47 -26.15
N TYR A 127 6.26 -33.24 -25.65
CA TYR A 127 7.46 -33.80 -26.24
C TYR A 127 8.23 -34.69 -25.28
N GLN A 128 8.52 -34.25 -24.05
CA GLN A 128 9.37 -35.01 -23.13
C GLN A 128 8.66 -36.26 -22.58
N GLN A 129 7.46 -36.12 -22.01
CA GLN A 129 6.74 -37.26 -21.43
C GLN A 129 6.34 -38.32 -22.46
N PRO A 130 5.83 -38.00 -23.68
CA PRO A 130 5.53 -39.01 -24.67
C PRO A 130 6.79 -39.74 -25.17
N ARG A 131 7.93 -39.04 -25.30
CA ARG A 131 9.22 -39.66 -25.62
C ARG A 131 9.66 -40.64 -24.54
N GLN A 132 9.58 -40.26 -23.26
CA GLN A 132 9.91 -41.15 -22.14
C GLN A 132 9.02 -42.39 -22.12
N ARG A 133 7.68 -42.23 -22.27
CA ARG A 133 6.75 -43.37 -22.34
C ARG A 133 7.07 -44.33 -23.50
N ARG A 134 7.49 -43.81 -24.66
CA ARG A 134 7.94 -44.65 -25.79
C ARG A 134 9.21 -45.42 -25.43
N GLN A 135 10.22 -44.75 -24.88
CA GLN A 135 11.47 -45.39 -24.46
C GLN A 135 11.25 -46.47 -23.39
N GLU A 136 10.42 -46.20 -22.39
CA GLU A 136 10.06 -47.18 -21.35
C GLU A 136 9.34 -48.40 -21.94
N ARG A 137 8.45 -48.18 -22.92
CA ARG A 137 7.75 -49.27 -23.63
C ARG A 137 8.74 -50.10 -24.44
N ASP A 138 9.67 -49.45 -25.15
CA ASP A 138 10.67 -50.14 -25.96
C ASP A 138 11.65 -50.94 -25.08
N GLN A 139 12.09 -50.37 -23.95
CA GLN A 139 12.88 -51.10 -22.94
C GLN A 139 12.12 -52.29 -22.35
N ARG A 140 10.82 -52.13 -22.06
CA ARG A 140 9.98 -53.23 -21.56
C ARG A 140 9.83 -54.34 -22.59
N ASN A 141 9.69 -53.99 -23.87
CA ASN A 141 9.62 -54.95 -24.97
C ASN A 141 10.95 -55.69 -25.18
N LEU A 142 12.09 -54.99 -25.09
CA LEU A 142 13.44 -55.59 -25.13
C LEU A 142 13.62 -56.62 -24.00
N ARG A 143 13.31 -56.23 -22.75
CA ARG A 143 13.38 -57.14 -21.59
C ARG A 143 12.47 -58.37 -21.73
N ARG A 144 11.30 -58.22 -22.37
CA ARG A 144 10.41 -59.36 -22.67
C ARG A 144 11.03 -60.30 -23.69
N ARG A 145 11.64 -59.77 -24.76
CA ARG A 145 12.34 -60.57 -25.78
C ARG A 145 13.53 -61.33 -25.20
N GLU A 146 14.34 -60.68 -24.36
CA GLU A 146 15.46 -61.32 -23.67
C GLU A 146 15.02 -62.47 -22.75
N ARG A 147 13.86 -62.33 -22.07
CA ARG A 147 13.29 -63.41 -21.24
C ARG A 147 12.69 -64.57 -22.04
N GLN A 148 12.27 -64.32 -23.28
CA GLN A 148 11.62 -65.30 -24.16
C GLN A 148 12.61 -66.05 -25.07
N SER A 149 13.92 -65.76 -25.01
CA SER A 149 14.97 -66.59 -25.59
C SER A 149 15.66 -67.42 -24.50
N PRO A 150 15.24 -68.67 -24.25
CA PRO A 150 15.99 -69.59 -23.40
C PRO A 150 17.09 -70.25 -24.25
N GLY A 151 18.36 -69.92 -23.96
CA GLY A 151 19.51 -70.67 -24.44
C GLY A 151 19.92 -70.39 -25.89
N GLY A 152 20.91 -69.52 -26.07
CA GLY A 152 21.63 -69.35 -27.33
C GLY A 152 23.04 -68.87 -27.04
N ILE A 153 24.01 -69.72 -27.39
CA ILE A 153 25.45 -69.62 -27.10
C ILE A 153 26.02 -68.23 -27.39
N ARG A 154 26.81 -67.70 -26.43
CA ARG A 154 27.73 -66.58 -26.64
C ARG A 154 28.79 -67.01 -27.68
N GLN A 155 28.65 -66.54 -28.92
CA GLN A 155 29.81 -66.40 -29.80
C GLN A 155 30.09 -64.92 -30.01
N GLY A 156 31.29 -64.54 -29.62
CA GLY A 156 31.78 -63.18 -29.70
C GLY A 156 31.81 -62.72 -31.15
N SER A 157 31.01 -61.70 -31.44
CA SER A 157 31.32 -60.80 -32.54
C SER A 157 31.82 -59.51 -31.90
N GLN A 158 33.15 -59.35 -31.95
CA GLN A 158 33.82 -58.08 -31.74
C GLN A 158 33.41 -57.14 -32.89
N ASN A 159 32.22 -56.58 -32.81
CA ASN A 159 31.88 -55.39 -33.59
C ASN A 159 31.90 -54.20 -32.63
N THR A 160 33.12 -53.66 -32.52
CA THR A 160 33.44 -52.25 -32.31
C THR A 160 32.21 -51.38 -32.02
N THR A 161 31.81 -51.39 -30.75
CA THR A 161 31.05 -50.31 -30.14
C THR A 161 31.91 -49.05 -30.29
N ARG A 162 31.66 -48.30 -31.37
CA ARG A 162 31.94 -46.88 -31.40
C ARG A 162 31.11 -46.28 -30.28
N ASN A 163 31.75 -46.22 -29.10
CA ASN A 163 31.34 -45.47 -27.95
C ASN A 163 31.28 -44.00 -28.39
N SER A 164 30.15 -43.59 -28.97
CA SER A 164 29.74 -42.19 -28.93
C SER A 164 29.25 -41.96 -27.50
N HIS A 165 30.23 -41.83 -26.61
CA HIS A 165 30.05 -41.08 -25.38
C HIS A 165 29.65 -39.66 -25.74
N ARG A 166 28.76 -39.12 -24.91
CA ARG A 166 28.48 -37.69 -24.72
C ARG A 166 27.81 -36.96 -25.89
N GLY A 167 26.50 -37.18 -26.00
CA GLY A 167 25.57 -36.08 -26.20
C GLY A 167 24.93 -35.78 -24.85
N THR A 168 25.48 -34.78 -24.17
CA THR A 168 25.17 -34.33 -22.82
C THR A 168 23.68 -34.19 -22.54
N ASN A 169 23.32 -34.40 -21.28
CA ASN A 169 22.07 -33.97 -20.63
C ASN A 169 21.95 -32.42 -20.60
N SER A 170 22.45 -31.72 -21.63
CA SER A 170 22.73 -30.27 -21.67
C SER A 170 21.52 -29.42 -22.00
N GLY A 171 20.31 -29.99 -22.08
CA GLY A 171 19.08 -29.23 -22.31
C GLY A 171 18.40 -28.77 -21.01
N VAL A 172 18.54 -29.54 -19.93
CA VAL A 172 17.82 -29.28 -18.66
C VAL A 172 18.55 -28.23 -17.80
N GLU A 173 19.89 -28.25 -17.82
CA GLU A 173 20.74 -27.29 -17.09
C GLU A 173 20.54 -25.82 -17.53
N PRO A 174 20.60 -25.45 -18.83
CA PRO A 174 20.46 -24.05 -19.23
C PRO A 174 19.04 -23.49 -19.01
N GLU A 175 18.01 -24.32 -19.05
CA GLU A 175 16.62 -23.91 -18.75
C GLU A 175 16.43 -23.65 -17.25
N ALA A 176 16.94 -24.53 -16.38
CA ALA A 176 16.90 -24.33 -14.93
C ALA A 176 17.75 -23.12 -14.48
N GLU A 177 18.88 -22.89 -15.15
CA GLU A 177 19.76 -21.75 -14.90
C GLU A 177 19.13 -20.42 -15.37
N ALA A 178 18.42 -20.43 -16.50
CA ALA A 178 17.63 -19.30 -16.98
C ALA A 178 16.45 -18.97 -16.05
N GLU A 179 15.71 -19.98 -15.56
CA GLU A 179 14.64 -19.79 -14.58
C GLU A 179 15.20 -19.20 -13.26
N ALA A 180 16.30 -19.76 -12.75
CA ALA A 180 16.98 -19.26 -11.56
C ALA A 180 17.45 -17.80 -11.74
N PHE A 181 17.99 -17.45 -12.91
CA PHE A 181 18.38 -16.09 -13.25
C PHE A 181 17.18 -15.13 -13.23
N LEU A 182 16.07 -15.49 -13.87
CA LEU A 182 14.86 -14.66 -13.90
C LEU A 182 14.24 -14.49 -12.51
N LEU A 183 14.21 -15.54 -11.69
CA LEU A 183 13.76 -15.48 -10.30
C LEU A 183 14.63 -14.55 -9.45
N ARG A 184 15.96 -14.60 -9.62
CA ARG A 184 16.90 -13.71 -8.94
C ARG A 184 16.72 -12.25 -9.37
N GLN A 185 16.54 -12.00 -10.66
CA GLN A 185 16.23 -10.65 -11.18
C GLN A 185 14.92 -10.10 -10.60
N ARG A 186 13.87 -10.94 -10.53
CA ARG A 186 12.60 -10.59 -9.91
C ARG A 186 12.75 -10.25 -8.43
N GLN A 187 13.50 -11.04 -7.67
CA GLN A 187 13.76 -10.78 -6.24
C GLN A 187 14.47 -9.44 -6.05
N LEU A 188 15.53 -9.18 -6.82
CA LEU A 188 16.29 -7.93 -6.76
C LEU A 188 15.43 -6.71 -7.09
N LEU A 189 14.61 -6.79 -8.14
CA LEU A 189 13.72 -5.68 -8.52
C LEU A 189 12.60 -5.46 -7.51
N ARG A 190 12.07 -6.53 -6.89
CA ARG A 190 11.09 -6.40 -5.80
C ARG A 190 11.71 -5.74 -4.57
N ALA A 191 12.92 -6.14 -4.20
CA ALA A 191 13.66 -5.54 -3.11
C ALA A 191 13.93 -4.05 -3.37
N ARG A 192 14.39 -3.70 -4.57
CA ARG A 192 14.63 -2.32 -4.99
C ARG A 192 13.36 -1.47 -5.00
N ARG A 193 12.24 -1.99 -5.54
CA ARG A 193 10.95 -1.29 -5.48
C ARG A 193 10.49 -1.05 -4.04
N ARG A 194 10.63 -2.05 -3.16
CA ARG A 194 10.27 -1.91 -1.74
C ARG A 194 11.13 -0.83 -1.08
N ALA A 195 12.44 -0.87 -1.30
CA ALA A 195 13.37 0.11 -0.74
C ALA A 195 13.04 1.53 -1.21
N LEU A 196 12.85 1.74 -2.52
CA LEU A 196 12.49 3.05 -3.07
C LEU A 196 11.11 3.52 -2.59
N SER A 197 10.13 2.63 -2.46
CA SER A 197 8.81 2.98 -1.94
C SER A 197 8.87 3.38 -0.46
N LEU A 198 9.69 2.71 0.35
CA LEU A 198 9.91 3.06 1.75
C LEU A 198 10.70 4.35 1.90
N GLU A 199 11.73 4.54 1.07
CA GLU A 199 12.51 5.78 1.00
C GLU A 199 11.63 6.96 0.60
N LEU A 200 10.80 6.79 -0.43
CA LEU A 200 9.81 7.80 -0.84
C LEU A 200 8.86 8.11 0.30
N LEU A 201 8.27 7.09 0.93
CA LEU A 201 7.36 7.29 2.05
C LEU A 201 8.05 8.05 3.19
N GLY A 202 9.29 7.69 3.52
CA GLY A 202 10.10 8.37 4.52
C GLY A 202 10.44 9.81 4.13
N ARG A 203 10.81 10.07 2.87
CA ARG A 203 11.08 11.43 2.37
C ARG A 203 9.83 12.29 2.33
N ILE A 204 8.68 11.75 1.95
CA ILE A 204 7.40 12.44 2.03
C ILE A 204 7.12 12.80 3.49
N GLN A 205 7.21 11.81 4.39
CA GLN A 205 7.03 12.01 5.82
C GLN A 205 7.98 13.07 6.41
N ASN A 206 9.24 13.10 5.96
CA ASN A 206 10.25 14.05 6.40
C ASN A 206 10.16 15.42 5.71
N SER A 207 9.59 15.48 4.50
CA SER A 207 9.37 16.73 3.75
C SER A 207 8.23 17.56 4.32
N TYR A 208 7.38 16.96 5.16
CA TYR A 208 6.52 17.70 6.07
C TYR A 208 7.43 18.34 7.12
N SER A 209 8.00 19.50 6.80
CA SER A 209 8.92 20.29 7.63
C SER A 209 8.21 20.96 8.80
N LEU A 210 7.52 20.15 9.60
CA LEU A 210 7.28 20.27 11.02
C LEU A 210 7.24 18.80 11.48
N ARG A 211 8.30 18.34 12.14
CA ARG A 211 8.50 16.94 12.59
C ARG A 211 7.17 16.21 12.80
N ASN A 212 6.88 15.22 11.94
CA ASN A 212 5.76 14.29 12.08
C ASN A 212 4.36 14.93 12.22
N PHE A 213 4.07 16.02 11.51
CA PHE A 213 2.74 16.61 11.58
C PHE A 213 1.66 15.57 11.24
N ALA A 214 0.84 15.22 12.23
CA ALA A 214 -0.28 14.30 12.14
C ALA A 214 -1.48 14.92 11.38
N GLY A 215 -1.23 15.85 10.46
CA GLY A 215 -2.25 16.67 9.78
C GLY A 215 -3.24 15.87 8.95
N ASP A 216 -2.95 14.60 8.70
CA ASP A 216 -3.84 13.69 7.99
C ASP A 216 -4.41 12.55 8.87
N CYS A 217 -4.06 12.51 10.16
CA CYS A 217 -4.79 11.66 11.11
C CYS A 217 -6.18 12.24 11.38
N CYS A 218 -7.14 11.40 11.78
CA CYS A 218 -8.53 11.85 11.90
C CYS A 218 -8.71 12.86 13.04
N ALA A 219 -8.19 12.56 14.24
CA ALA A 219 -8.38 13.42 15.41
C ALA A 219 -7.85 14.85 15.22
N PRO A 220 -6.62 15.08 14.73
CA PRO A 220 -6.16 16.45 14.46
C PRO A 220 -7.10 17.18 13.50
N LYS A 221 -7.45 16.56 12.36
CA LYS A 221 -8.37 17.13 11.36
C LYS A 221 -9.67 17.61 11.99
N LEU A 222 -10.29 16.72 12.75
CA LEU A 222 -11.58 16.96 13.39
C LEU A 222 -11.52 18.10 14.41
N ILE A 223 -10.51 18.10 15.28
CA ILE A 223 -10.34 19.15 16.31
C ILE A 223 -10.03 20.49 15.64
N TRP A 224 -9.19 20.51 14.61
CA TRP A 224 -8.90 21.72 13.85
C TRP A 224 -10.16 22.30 13.22
N ALA A 225 -10.96 21.49 12.54
CA ALA A 225 -12.22 21.93 11.94
C ALA A 225 -13.21 22.44 13.00
N ALA A 226 -13.33 21.75 14.15
CA ALA A 226 -14.16 22.21 15.25
C ALA A 226 -13.76 23.61 15.73
N VAL A 227 -12.46 23.87 15.90
CA VAL A 227 -11.95 25.19 16.28
C VAL A 227 -12.24 26.24 15.22
N GLN A 228 -12.01 25.93 13.93
CA GLN A 228 -12.29 26.85 12.83
C GLN A 228 -13.78 27.24 12.73
N GLU A 229 -14.67 26.32 13.07
CA GLU A 229 -16.12 26.51 13.06
C GLU A 229 -16.68 27.03 14.41
N GLY A 230 -15.83 27.32 15.40
CA GLY A 230 -16.26 27.78 16.72
C GLY A 230 -17.09 26.74 17.50
N LEU A 231 -16.90 25.46 17.18
CA LEU A 231 -17.59 24.33 17.81
C LEU A 231 -16.80 23.82 19.02
N THR A 232 -17.51 23.39 20.06
CA THR A 232 -16.90 22.78 21.24
C THR A 232 -16.87 21.26 21.11
N PRO A 233 -15.69 20.60 21.04
CA PRO A 233 -15.58 19.14 21.01
C PRO A 233 -16.19 18.50 22.26
N VAL A 234 -16.96 17.41 22.10
CA VAL A 234 -17.60 16.68 23.20
C VAL A 234 -17.12 15.24 23.27
N GLY A 235 -17.00 14.56 22.13
CA GLY A 235 -16.61 13.16 22.08
C GLY A 235 -16.00 12.80 20.75
N LEU A 236 -14.87 12.10 20.80
CA LEU A 236 -14.10 11.66 19.65
C LEU A 236 -13.98 10.14 19.69
N VAL A 237 -14.24 9.49 18.56
CA VAL A 237 -13.95 8.07 18.37
C VAL A 237 -13.18 7.89 17.07
N GLU A 238 -12.19 7.00 17.09
CA GLU A 238 -11.56 6.49 15.89
C GLU A 238 -11.74 4.97 15.78
N PHE A 239 -11.95 4.49 14.57
CA PHE A 239 -12.11 3.07 14.28
C PHE A 239 -11.47 2.69 12.94
N TRP A 240 -11.13 1.42 12.78
CA TRP A 240 -10.58 0.90 11.54
C TRP A 240 -11.68 0.38 10.61
N TYR A 241 -11.64 0.75 9.33
CA TYR A 241 -12.59 0.28 8.33
C TYR A 241 -11.86 -0.28 7.11
N GLY A 242 -12.16 -1.52 6.73
CA GLY A 242 -11.50 -2.23 5.64
C GLY A 242 -10.56 -3.35 6.09
N SER A 243 -9.86 -3.93 5.13
CA SER A 243 -8.94 -5.05 5.34
C SER A 243 -7.79 -4.66 6.28
N PRO A 244 -7.26 -5.59 7.09
CA PRO A 244 -6.08 -5.34 7.89
C PRO A 244 -4.92 -4.77 7.05
N PRO A 245 -4.06 -3.94 7.63
CA PRO A 245 -2.89 -3.37 6.99
C PRO A 245 -2.09 -4.43 6.23
N ASN A 246 -1.73 -4.11 4.98
CA ASN A 246 -0.97 -5.00 4.09
C ASN A 246 -1.66 -6.33 3.71
N THR A 247 -2.98 -6.49 3.90
CA THR A 247 -3.69 -7.75 3.54
C THR A 247 -4.69 -7.62 2.40
N ALA A 248 -5.04 -6.41 1.95
CA ALA A 248 -6.08 -6.19 0.95
C ALA A 248 -5.79 -6.75 -0.46
N THR A 249 -4.55 -7.17 -0.74
CA THR A 249 -4.15 -7.72 -2.05
C THR A 249 -3.61 -9.15 -1.90
N SER A 250 -3.68 -9.94 -2.98
CA SER A 250 -3.09 -11.29 -3.01
C SER A 250 -1.59 -11.30 -2.72
N GLN A 251 -0.86 -10.25 -3.11
CA GLN A 251 0.55 -10.06 -2.73
C GLN A 251 0.74 -9.74 -1.24
N GLY A 252 -0.23 -9.06 -0.61
CA GLY A 252 -0.25 -8.77 0.83
C GLY A 252 -0.52 -10.02 1.69
N THR A 253 -1.55 -10.78 1.35
CA THR A 253 -1.90 -12.05 2.02
C THR A 253 -0.80 -13.11 1.91
N THR A 254 -0.12 -13.22 0.76
CA THR A 254 1.02 -14.15 0.58
C THR A 254 2.25 -13.74 1.39
N ARG A 255 2.50 -12.44 1.58
CA ARG A 255 3.55 -11.93 2.47
C ARG A 255 3.30 -12.25 3.94
N ALA A 256 2.06 -12.07 4.42
CA ALA A 256 1.70 -12.37 5.81
C ALA A 256 1.95 -13.86 6.17
N ARG A 257 1.88 -14.77 5.20
CA ARG A 257 2.18 -16.20 5.41
C ARG A 257 3.67 -16.55 5.35
N HIS A 258 4.46 -15.85 4.55
CA HIS A 258 5.88 -16.18 4.32
C HIS A 258 6.86 -15.53 5.31
N ASP A 259 6.47 -14.45 5.98
CA ASP A 259 7.32 -13.67 6.91
C ASP A 259 7.10 -14.07 8.39
N SER A 260 6.51 -15.23 8.64
CA SER A 260 6.23 -15.77 10.00
C SER A 260 7.48 -16.12 10.82
N GLY A 261 8.69 -15.80 10.33
CA GLY A 261 9.96 -16.01 11.02
C GLY A 261 10.66 -14.75 11.51
N THR A 262 10.16 -13.55 11.17
CA THR A 262 10.71 -12.28 11.66
C THR A 262 9.56 -11.35 12.02
N GLU A 263 9.56 -10.85 13.25
CA GLU A 263 8.54 -9.97 13.86
C GLU A 263 8.42 -8.60 13.14
N ALA A 264 8.15 -8.60 11.84
CA ALA A 264 7.69 -7.43 11.13
C ALA A 264 6.24 -7.20 11.56
N ALA A 265 6.06 -6.42 12.63
CA ALA A 265 4.80 -6.02 13.26
C ALA A 265 3.65 -5.92 12.24
N ALA A 266 2.91 -7.02 12.06
CA ALA A 266 1.67 -7.03 11.34
C ALA A 266 0.72 -6.16 12.15
N SER A 267 0.55 -4.92 11.72
CA SER A 267 -0.39 -4.00 12.34
C SER A 267 -1.77 -4.68 12.40
N THR A 268 -2.17 -5.06 13.62
CA THR A 268 -3.31 -5.93 13.99
C THR A 268 -4.65 -5.21 13.89
N ARG A 269 -4.81 -4.28 12.95
CA ARG A 269 -6.05 -3.52 12.85
C ARG A 269 -7.17 -4.41 12.32
N VAL A 270 -8.24 -4.50 13.10
CA VAL A 270 -9.42 -5.31 12.84
C VAL A 270 -10.53 -4.39 12.39
N HIS A 271 -11.26 -4.80 11.36
CA HIS A 271 -12.40 -4.04 10.87
C HIS A 271 -13.44 -3.84 11.97
N GLY A 272 -13.88 -2.60 12.15
CA GLY A 272 -14.91 -2.21 13.12
C GLY A 272 -14.38 -1.91 14.52
N GLU A 273 -13.15 -2.33 14.84
CA GLU A 273 -12.55 -2.08 16.14
C GLU A 273 -12.20 -0.61 16.32
N MET A 274 -12.41 -0.14 17.55
CA MET A 274 -12.05 1.20 17.98
C MET A 274 -10.60 1.25 18.42
N TYR A 275 -9.92 2.34 18.10
CA TYR A 275 -8.52 2.54 18.49
C TYR A 275 -8.34 3.92 19.11
N GLY A 276 -7.46 3.99 20.09
CA GLY A 276 -6.97 5.24 20.63
C GLY A 276 -6.05 5.97 19.65
N MET A 277 -5.46 7.05 20.14
CA MET A 277 -4.52 7.87 19.39
C MET A 277 -3.33 7.02 18.92
N CYS A 278 -2.85 7.29 17.70
CA CYS A 278 -1.55 6.76 17.30
C CYS A 278 -0.41 7.55 17.96
N ASP A 279 0.78 6.96 18.02
CA ASP A 279 1.98 7.54 18.62
C ASP A 279 2.29 8.96 18.11
N LYS A 280 1.94 9.26 16.84
CA LYS A 280 2.12 10.60 16.25
C LYS A 280 1.15 11.64 16.83
N CYS A 281 -0.09 11.22 17.09
CA CYS A 281 -1.13 12.09 17.62
C CYS A 281 -0.98 12.28 19.13
N GLU A 282 -0.51 11.27 19.85
CA GLU A 282 -0.35 11.32 21.32
C GLU A 282 0.48 12.53 21.78
N VAL A 283 1.51 12.90 21.02
CA VAL A 283 2.38 14.04 21.32
C VAL A 283 1.67 15.40 21.21
N ILE A 284 0.68 15.53 20.32
CA ILE A 284 0.07 16.84 19.98
C ILE A 284 -1.36 16.99 20.48
N LEU A 285 -2.11 15.89 20.60
CA LEU A 285 -3.55 15.97 20.80
C LEU A 285 -3.91 16.49 22.19
N GLY A 286 -3.11 16.15 23.21
CA GLY A 286 -3.26 16.71 24.56
C GLY A 286 -3.22 18.24 24.53
N SER A 287 -2.22 18.81 23.87
CA SER A 287 -2.09 20.27 23.71
C SER A 287 -3.23 20.89 22.90
N MET A 288 -3.74 20.19 21.87
CA MET A 288 -4.88 20.65 21.08
C MET A 288 -6.20 20.66 21.86
N LEU A 289 -6.37 19.73 22.82
CA LEU A 289 -7.59 19.61 23.63
C LEU A 289 -7.57 20.49 24.88
N CYS A 290 -6.40 20.70 25.48
CA CYS A 290 -6.29 21.44 26.74
C CYS A 290 -6.45 22.96 26.59
N GLY A 291 -6.41 23.50 25.36
CA GLY A 291 -6.56 24.92 25.08
C GLY A 291 -5.43 25.76 25.69
N PHE A 292 -4.53 26.30 24.87
CA PHE A 292 -3.66 27.37 25.37
C PHE A 292 -4.52 28.60 25.60
N THR A 293 -4.52 29.12 26.84
CA THR A 293 -5.02 30.47 27.05
C THR A 293 -3.99 31.42 26.45
N THR A 294 -4.42 32.45 25.73
CA THR A 294 -3.52 33.47 25.15
C THR A 294 -2.68 34.20 26.20
N SER A 295 -2.99 34.05 27.49
CA SER A 295 -2.16 34.44 28.63
C SER A 295 -0.85 33.66 28.77
N ASP A 296 -0.72 32.48 28.16
CA ASP A 296 0.44 31.59 28.33
C ASP A 296 1.51 31.72 27.23
N VAL A 297 1.24 32.51 26.18
CA VAL A 297 2.14 32.66 25.02
C VAL A 297 2.68 34.10 24.98
N ALA A 298 3.98 34.26 25.24
CA ALA A 298 4.64 35.54 25.08
C ALA A 298 4.49 36.03 23.62
N PRO A 299 4.14 37.31 23.39
CA PRO A 299 4.01 37.84 22.04
C PRO A 299 5.34 37.68 21.27
N PRO A 300 5.28 37.42 19.95
CA PRO A 300 6.48 37.31 19.15
C PRO A 300 7.31 38.61 19.25
N PRO A 301 8.65 38.52 19.29
CA PRO A 301 9.49 39.70 19.30
C PRO A 301 9.20 40.56 18.06
N PRO A 302 9.20 41.90 18.19
CA PRO A 302 8.97 42.78 17.05
C PRO A 302 10.00 42.50 15.95
N PRO A 303 9.61 42.63 14.67
CA PRO A 303 10.57 42.48 13.57
C PRO A 303 11.72 43.47 13.74
N PRO A 304 12.96 43.09 13.37
CA PRO A 304 14.10 44.00 13.46
C PRO A 304 13.79 45.24 12.64
N SER A 305 13.85 46.40 13.28
CA SER A 305 13.68 47.70 12.63
C SER A 305 14.67 47.79 11.47
N SER A 306 14.14 47.92 10.24
CA SER A 306 14.95 48.23 9.08
C SER A 306 15.64 49.56 9.34
N SER A 307 16.94 49.51 9.64
CA SER A 307 17.80 50.68 9.62
C SER A 307 17.78 51.21 8.19
N SER A 308 17.03 52.28 7.98
CA SER A 308 17.15 53.11 6.79
C SER A 308 18.57 53.67 6.77
N SER A 309 19.44 53.04 5.99
CA SER A 309 20.72 53.59 5.59
C SER A 309 20.43 54.81 4.71
N SER A 310 20.41 55.98 5.33
CA SER A 310 20.49 57.27 4.65
C SER A 310 21.85 57.36 3.97
N SER A 311 21.90 57.06 2.68
CA SER A 311 23.01 57.42 1.81
C SER A 311 23.03 58.94 1.66
N SER A 312 23.85 59.59 2.48
CA SER A 312 24.27 60.99 2.28
C SER A 312 25.24 61.04 1.11
N SER A 313 24.74 61.39 -0.07
CA SER A 313 25.53 61.93 -1.17
C SER A 313 25.87 63.38 -0.85
N SER A 314 27.15 63.64 -0.56
CA SER A 314 27.73 64.98 -0.49
C SER A 314 28.74 65.14 -1.62
N SER A 315 28.72 66.36 -2.17
CA SER A 315 29.49 66.98 -3.25
C SER A 315 30.96 66.61 -3.38
#